data_AF-M6GMM9-F1
#
_entry.id   AF-M6GMM9-F1
#
_cell.length_a   1.000
_cell.length_b   1.000
_cell.length_c   1.000
_cell.angle_alpha   90.00
_cell.angle_beta   90.00
_cell.angle_gamma   90.00
#
_symmetry.space_group_name_H-M   'P 1'
#
loop_
_entity.id
_entity.type
_entity.pdbx_description
1 polymer ?
#
loop_
_entity_poly.entity_id
_entity_poly.type
_entity_poly.pdbx_seq_one_letter_code
_entity_poly.pdbx_strand_id
1 'polypeptide(L)'
;MFKEDKAINTSSEDLLGRIKFSRHISNSILSWGGQESLVIGIYGHWGSGKSSVINLVKEEIRNVEHANKPTIIEYNPWEFTQQERIAEHFFNEIAKELKHNGSGKKIKKLL
;
A
#
# COMPACT_ATOMS: atom_id res chain seq x y z
N MET A 1 -24.05 9.68 -19.16
CA MET A 1 -23.13 8.57 -18.86
C MET A 1 -22.80 8.64 -17.38
N PHE A 2 -23.19 7.64 -16.58
CA PHE A 2 -22.89 7.61 -15.15
C PHE A 2 -21.49 7.05 -14.93
N LYS A 3 -20.71 7.69 -14.04
CA LYS A 3 -19.38 7.21 -13.65
C LYS A 3 -19.50 6.65 -12.23
N GLU A 4 -19.04 5.43 -12.03
CA GLU A 4 -19.06 4.78 -10.72
C GLU A 4 -18.12 5.51 -9.75
N ASP A 5 -18.50 5.59 -8.47
CA ASP A 5 -17.65 6.11 -7.41
C ASP A 5 -16.60 5.05 -7.03
N LYS A 6 -15.56 4.95 -7.87
CA LYS A 6 -14.42 4.06 -7.67
C LYS A 6 -13.15 4.87 -7.46
N ALA A 7 -12.27 4.34 -6.61
CA ALA A 7 -10.94 4.88 -6.46
C ALA A 7 -10.20 4.82 -7.81
N ILE A 8 -9.50 5.90 -8.15
CA ILE A 8 -8.65 5.92 -9.34
C ILE A 8 -7.40 5.10 -9.09
N ASN A 9 -6.80 4.58 -10.16
CA ASN A 9 -5.63 3.72 -10.08
C ASN A 9 -4.37 4.40 -10.59
N THR A 10 -4.52 5.34 -11.53
CA THR A 10 -3.39 6.04 -12.14
C THR A 10 -3.57 7.56 -12.14
N SER A 11 -2.43 8.25 -12.17
CA SER A 11 -2.32 9.71 -12.22
C SER A 11 -3.01 10.33 -13.44
N SER A 12 -3.12 9.58 -14.53
CA SER A 12 -3.87 9.98 -15.73
C SER A 12 -5.38 10.16 -15.48
N GLU A 13 -5.94 9.55 -14.43
CA GLU A 13 -7.34 9.66 -14.05
C GLU A 13 -7.60 10.80 -13.03
N ASP A 14 -6.54 11.47 -12.56
CA ASP A 14 -6.59 12.40 -11.43
C ASP A 14 -7.06 13.81 -11.83
N LEU A 15 -8.38 13.98 -11.87
CA LEU A 15 -9.01 15.26 -12.19
C LEU A 15 -8.93 16.31 -11.06
N LEU A 16 -8.56 15.93 -9.83
CA LEU A 16 -8.56 16.84 -8.67
C LEU A 16 -7.15 17.13 -8.14
N GLY A 17 -6.09 16.69 -8.84
CA GLY A 17 -4.71 17.01 -8.50
C GLY A 17 -4.20 16.35 -7.21
N ARG A 18 -4.78 15.20 -6.81
CA ARG A 18 -4.33 14.36 -5.69
C ARG A 18 -2.89 13.88 -5.84
N ILE A 19 -2.39 13.74 -7.07
CA ILE A 19 -1.05 13.22 -7.37
C ILE A 19 0.06 14.00 -6.66
N LYS A 20 -0.10 15.31 -6.48
CA LYS A 20 0.88 16.14 -5.75
C LYS A 20 1.00 15.69 -4.30
N PHE A 21 -0.11 15.39 -3.64
CA PHE A 21 -0.11 14.92 -2.25
C PHE A 21 0.47 13.50 -2.16
N SER A 22 0.06 12.60 -3.05
CA SER A 22 0.58 11.23 -3.12
C SER A 22 2.10 11.19 -3.35
N ARG A 23 2.63 12.09 -4.19
CA ARG A 23 4.07 12.20 -4.43
C ARG A 23 4.87 12.59 -3.18
N HIS A 24 4.32 13.47 -2.33
CA HIS A 24 5.00 13.81 -1.07
C HIS A 24 5.08 12.60 -0.13
N ILE A 25 4.01 11.81 -0.04
CA ILE A 25 3.99 10.58 0.75
C ILE A 25 4.99 9.56 0.18
N SER A 26 4.98 9.30 -1.12
CA SER A 26 5.91 8.34 -1.75
C SER A 26 7.37 8.74 -1.55
N ASN A 27 7.70 10.02 -1.71
CA ASN A 27 9.05 10.53 -1.48
C ASN A 27 9.47 10.31 -0.02
N SER A 28 8.57 10.57 0.94
CA SER A 28 8.85 10.36 2.37
C SER A 28 9.13 8.89 2.69
N ILE A 29 8.40 7.97 2.05
CA ILE A 29 8.63 6.52 2.18
C ILE A 29 9.98 6.14 1.56
N LEU A 30 10.30 6.61 0.36
CA LEU A 30 11.53 6.26 -0.36
C LEU A 30 12.79 6.83 0.30
N SER A 31 12.69 8.01 0.92
CA SER A 31 13.79 8.65 1.64
C SER A 31 13.94 8.17 3.09
N TRP A 32 13.04 7.30 3.58
CA TRP A 32 13.12 6.82 4.95
C TRP A 32 14.34 5.91 5.15
N GLY A 33 15.28 6.35 5.98
CA GLY A 33 16.47 5.60 6.38
C GLY A 33 16.54 5.30 7.88
N GLY A 34 15.43 5.50 8.60
CA GLY A 34 15.37 5.25 10.04
C GLY A 34 15.49 3.76 10.37
N GLN A 35 15.98 3.45 11.58
CA GLN A 35 16.05 2.08 12.10
C GLN A 35 14.69 1.57 12.63
N GLU A 36 13.75 2.49 12.88
CA GLU A 36 12.43 2.21 13.42
C GLU A 36 11.36 2.08 12.33
N SER A 37 10.25 1.44 12.68
CA SER A 37 9.07 1.31 11.82
C SER A 37 8.40 2.66 11.56
N LEU A 38 8.09 2.95 10.30
CA LEU A 38 7.32 4.13 9.89
C LEU A 38 5.85 3.77 9.71
N VAL A 39 4.95 4.49 10.40
CA VAL A 39 3.49 4.33 10.27
C VAL A 39 2.89 5.64 9.75
N ILE A 40 2.12 5.55 8.66
CA ILE A 40 1.46 6.70 8.03
C ILE A 40 -0.05 6.48 8.02
N GLY A 41 -0.79 7.41 8.62
CA GLY A 41 -2.26 7.43 8.59
C GLY A 41 -2.80 8.43 7.58
N ILE A 42 -3.73 8.02 6.71
CA ILE A 42 -4.45 8.90 5.78
C ILE A 42 -5.88 9.11 6.28
N TYR A 43 -6.17 10.31 6.76
CA TYR A 43 -7.46 10.66 7.36
C TYR A 43 -8.31 11.52 6.42
N GLY A 44 -9.63 11.37 6.53
CA GLY A 44 -10.60 12.15 5.76
C GLY A 44 -11.98 11.52 5.74
N HIS A 45 -13.01 12.32 5.47
CA HIS A 45 -14.40 11.88 5.38
C HIS A 45 -14.61 10.77 4.34
N TRP A 46 -15.71 10.02 4.44
CA TRP A 46 -16.11 9.08 3.40
C TRP A 46 -16.24 9.80 2.04
N GLY A 47 -15.83 9.15 0.94
CA GLY A 47 -15.84 9.76 -0.39
C GLY A 47 -14.75 10.82 -0.67
N SER A 48 -13.87 11.16 0.28
CA SER A 48 -12.77 12.13 0.04
C SER A 48 -11.67 11.65 -0.93
N GLY A 49 -11.70 10.37 -1.33
CA GLY A 49 -10.70 9.79 -2.24
C GLY A 49 -9.44 9.28 -1.55
N LYS A 50 -9.51 8.87 -0.28
CA LYS A 50 -8.38 8.27 0.46
C LYS A 50 -7.80 7.06 -0.27
N SER A 51 -8.66 6.15 -0.75
CA SER A 51 -8.24 4.98 -1.52
C SER A 51 -7.55 5.37 -2.82
N SER A 52 -8.02 6.43 -3.50
CA SER A 52 -7.35 7.01 -4.66
C SER A 52 -5.94 7.50 -4.31
N VAL A 53 -5.78 8.21 -3.19
CA VAL A 53 -4.47 8.68 -2.72
C VAL A 53 -3.52 7.49 -2.51
N ILE A 54 -3.97 6.42 -1.83
CA ILE A 54 -3.18 5.21 -1.61
C ILE A 54 -2.74 4.59 -2.94
N ASN A 55 -3.65 4.48 -3.91
CA ASN A 55 -3.33 3.95 -5.23
C ASN A 55 -2.26 4.77 -5.97
N LEU A 56 -2.41 6.09 -5.95
CA LEU A 56 -1.43 7.00 -6.55
C LEU A 56 -0.08 6.97 -5.81
N VAL A 57 -0.04 6.78 -4.49
CA VAL A 57 1.22 6.57 -3.75
C VAL A 57 1.92 5.31 -4.25
N LYS A 58 1.17 4.20 -4.42
CA LYS A 58 1.73 2.95 -4.94
C LYS A 58 2.23 3.11 -6.38
N GLU A 59 1.50 3.84 -7.23
CA GLU A 59 1.93 4.18 -8.59
C GLU A 59 3.26 4.96 -8.58
N GLU A 60 3.35 6.03 -7.78
CA GLU A 60 4.57 6.83 -7.67
C GLU A 60 5.77 6.00 -7.19
N ILE A 61 5.59 5.13 -6.18
CA ILE A 61 6.66 4.22 -5.72
C ILE A 61 7.08 3.25 -6.83
N ARG A 62 6.12 2.69 -7.59
CA ARG A 62 6.41 1.72 -8.67
C ARG A 62 7.13 2.37 -9.85
N ASN A 63 6.86 3.64 -10.14
CA ASN A 63 7.43 4.34 -11.29
C ASN A 63 8.85 4.87 -11.06
N VAL A 64 9.36 4.82 -9.83
CA VAL A 64 10.74 5.23 -9.52
C VAL A 64 11.64 4.00 -9.44
N GLU A 65 12.82 4.11 -10.07
CA GLU A 65 13.94 3.21 -9.82
C GLU A 65 14.76 3.78 -8.65
N HIS A 66 14.63 3.16 -7.48
CA HIS A 66 15.26 3.61 -6.24
C HIS A 66 15.84 2.42 -5.50
N ALA A 67 17.04 2.55 -4.94
CA ALA A 67 17.70 1.47 -4.19
C ALA A 67 16.85 0.98 -2.99
N ASN A 68 16.10 1.89 -2.37
CA ASN A 68 15.21 1.61 -1.24
C ASN A 68 13.74 1.39 -1.64
N LYS A 69 13.46 0.99 -2.89
CA LYS A 69 12.09 0.72 -3.33
C LYS A 69 11.50 -0.45 -2.52
N PRO A 70 10.42 -0.25 -1.75
CA PRO A 70 9.87 -1.28 -0.88
C PRO A 70 9.04 -2.29 -1.67
N THR A 71 8.96 -3.53 -1.15
CA THR A 71 7.89 -4.47 -1.54
C THR A 71 6.56 -3.95 -1.03
N ILE A 72 5.57 -3.81 -1.91
CA ILE A 72 4.23 -3.34 -1.56
C ILE A 72 3.34 -4.56 -1.29
N ILE A 73 2.78 -4.63 -0.08
CA ILE A 73 1.83 -5.67 0.32
C ILE A 73 0.51 -4.98 0.67
N GLU A 74 -0.59 -5.41 0.08
CA GLU A 74 -1.91 -4.84 0.32
C GLU A 74 -2.71 -5.76 1.25
N TYR A 75 -3.34 -5.17 2.27
CA TYR A 75 -4.17 -5.90 3.22
C TYR A 75 -5.49 -5.17 3.44
N ASN A 76 -6.60 -5.85 3.17
CA ASN A 76 -7.95 -5.33 3.37
C ASN A 76 -8.63 -6.09 4.53
N PRO A 77 -8.77 -5.47 5.72
CA PRO A 77 -9.33 -6.16 6.88
C PRO A 77 -10.81 -6.53 6.70
N TRP A 78 -11.53 -5.86 5.80
CA TRP A 78 -12.97 -6.07 5.58
C TRP A 78 -13.30 -7.40 4.89
N GLU A 79 -12.31 -8.04 4.28
CA GLU A 79 -12.49 -9.35 3.63
C GLU A 79 -12.58 -10.50 4.65
N PHE A 80 -12.23 -10.25 5.91
CA PHE A 80 -12.26 -11.23 6.99
C PHE A 80 -13.40 -10.91 7.96
N THR A 81 -14.57 -11.47 7.68
CA THR A 81 -15.80 -11.27 8.47
C THR A 81 -15.75 -11.91 9.87
N GLN A 82 -14.81 -12.83 10.11
CA GLN A 82 -14.56 -13.43 11.42
C GLN A 82 -13.40 -12.71 12.11
N GLN A 83 -13.73 -11.77 13.00
CA GLN A 83 -12.79 -10.88 13.70
C GLN A 83 -11.71 -11.61 14.50
N GLU A 84 -11.95 -12.87 14.87
CA GLU A 84 -11.07 -13.65 15.76
C GLU A 84 -9.70 -14.01 15.13
N ARG A 85 -9.50 -13.82 13.82
CA ARG A 85 -8.24 -14.21 13.14
C ARG A 85 -7.58 -13.12 12.29
N ILE A 86 -7.96 -11.85 12.45
CA ILE A 86 -7.43 -10.72 11.65
C ILE A 86 -5.89 -10.70 11.66
N ALA A 87 -5.27 -10.85 12.83
CA ALA A 87 -3.82 -10.86 12.97
C ALA A 87 -3.17 -12.02 12.21
N GLU A 88 -3.76 -13.22 12.30
CA GLU A 88 -3.26 -14.39 11.58
C GLU A 88 -3.38 -14.21 10.06
N HIS A 89 -4.51 -13.69 9.58
CA HIS A 89 -4.69 -13.36 8.17
C HIS A 89 -3.68 -12.34 7.68
N PHE A 90 -3.41 -11.30 8.47
CA PHE A 90 -2.39 -10.29 8.16
C PHE A 90 -1.00 -10.90 7.99
N PHE A 91 -0.54 -11.72 8.96
CA PHE A 91 0.77 -12.38 8.85
C PHE A 91 0.82 -13.39 7.69
N ASN A 92 -0.29 -14.07 7.40
CA ASN A 92 -0.38 -14.98 6.26
C ASN A 92 -0.23 -14.25 4.93
N GLU A 93 -0.87 -13.08 4.75
CA GLU A 93 -0.71 -12.28 3.53
C GLU A 93 0.74 -11.80 3.36
N ILE A 94 1.38 -11.32 4.44
CA ILE A 94 2.81 -10.96 4.41
C ILE A 94 3.66 -12.17 4.00
N ALA A 95 3.43 -13.33 4.61
CA ALA A 95 4.20 -14.54 4.35
C ALA A 95 4.03 -15.05 2.90
N LYS A 96 2.84 -14.92 2.31
CA LYS A 96 2.59 -15.27 0.91
C LYS A 96 3.39 -14.40 -0.05
N GLU A 97 3.33 -13.08 0.14
CA GLU A 97 3.98 -12.13 -0.78
C GLU A 97 5.51 -12.19 -0.68
N LEU A 98 6.06 -12.39 0.53
CA LEU A 98 7.49 -12.58 0.72
C LEU A 98 8.01 -13.91 0.14
N LYS A 99 7.21 -14.98 0.15
CA LYS A 99 7.59 -16.27 -0.48
C LYS A 99 7.61 -16.19 -2.00
N HIS A 100 6.74 -15.38 -2.59
CA HIS A 100 6.69 -15.21 -4.05
C HIS A 100 7.89 -14.41 -4.58
N ASN A 101 8.36 -13.42 -3.81
CA ASN A 101 9.47 -12.53 -4.20
C ASN A 101 10.85 -13.04 -3.73
N GLY A 102 10.91 -14.03 -2.85
CA GLY A 102 12.14 -14.62 -2.34
C GLY A 102 12.53 -15.90 -3.07
N SER A 103 13.70 -15.89 -3.73
CA SER A 103 14.36 -17.09 -4.23
C SER A 103 14.60 -18.10 -3.10
N GLY A 104 13.70 -19.07 -2.91
CA GLY A 104 13.95 -20.43 -2.43
C GLY A 104 14.70 -20.70 -1.11
N LYS A 105 15.05 -19.71 -0.26
CA LYS A 105 15.75 -19.97 1.00
C LYS A 105 14.87 -19.75 2.23
N LYS A 106 14.27 -20.87 2.68
CA LYS A 106 13.83 -21.22 4.04
C LYS A 106 13.31 -20.07 4.93
N ILE A 107 12.06 -19.65 4.69
CA ILE A 107 11.20 -19.09 5.74
C ILE A 107 10.56 -20.27 6.50
N LYS A 108 11.37 -21.02 7.25
CA LYS A 108 10.91 -22.18 8.05
C LYS A 108 11.06 -21.97 9.57
N LYS A 109 11.40 -20.76 10.03
CA LYS A 109 11.73 -20.49 11.44
C LYS A 109 10.94 -19.34 12.08
N LEU A 110 9.82 -18.94 11.49
CA LEU A 110 9.00 -17.80 11.97
C LEU A 110 7.54 -18.17 12.23
N LEU A 111 7.22 -19.47 12.20
CA LEU A 111 6.00 -20.09 12.73
C LEU A 111 6.45 -21.23 13.65
#